data_AF-A0A958K3R1-F1
#
_entry.id   AF-A0A958K3R1-F1
#
_cell.length_a   1.000
_cell.length_b   1.000
_cell.length_c   1.000
_cell.angle_alpha   90.00
_cell.angle_beta   90.00
_cell.angle_gamma   90.00
#
_symmetry.space_group_name_H-M   'P 1'
#
loop_
_entity.id
_entity.type
_entity.pdbx_description
1 polymer ?
#
loop_
_entity_poly.entity_id
_entity_poly.type
_entity_poly.pdbx_seq_one_letter_code
_entity_poly.pdbx_strand_id
1 'polypeptide(L)'
;MLRHFRNLLGMLSMLVAFGGSVHAEVGVDLNAAFYSDYMFRGFNLYDGASIQPSVGVSYDMQDAGAVRAGLWSHLSAEGGNGASDKFTELDYILSYDISAGLASFSAGHIWYTFPRDSDGLDDTGEFYGAVSFDTLLSPTVSVYYDYDLFDAFYYE
;
A
#
# COMPACT_ATOMS: atom_id res chain seq x y z
N MET A 1 19.77 -5.75 -8.93
CA MET A 1 18.48 -5.89 -9.65
C MET A 1 17.95 -7.33 -9.83
N LEU A 2 18.76 -8.37 -10.10
CA LEU A 2 18.23 -9.73 -10.35
C LEU A 2 18.10 -10.68 -9.13
N ARG A 3 18.39 -10.23 -7.90
CA ARG A 3 18.39 -11.10 -6.71
C ARG A 3 17.07 -11.11 -5.92
N HIS A 4 16.20 -10.11 -6.11
CA HIS A 4 14.94 -9.99 -5.36
C HIS A 4 13.72 -10.57 -6.11
N PHE A 5 13.84 -10.81 -7.43
CA PHE A 5 12.76 -11.40 -8.25
C PHE A 5 12.43 -12.86 -7.92
N ARG A 6 13.33 -13.58 -7.24
CA ARG A 6 13.18 -15.02 -6.97
C ARG A 6 12.37 -15.36 -5.73
N ASN A 7 12.12 -14.39 -4.85
CA ASN A 7 11.36 -14.61 -3.62
C ASN A 7 9.86 -14.27 -3.79
N LEU A 8 9.51 -13.45 -4.79
CA LEU A 8 8.13 -13.03 -5.05
C LEU A 8 7.27 -14.12 -5.71
N LEU A 9 7.89 -15.04 -6.48
CA LEU A 9 7.20 -16.18 -7.09
C LEU A 9 6.76 -17.25 -6.07
N GLY A 10 7.32 -17.24 -4.85
CA GLY A 10 6.98 -18.19 -3.79
C GLY A 10 5.66 -17.86 -3.06
N MET A 11 5.35 -16.57 -2.90
CA MET A 11 4.16 -16.12 -2.15
C MET A 11 2.84 -16.33 -2.91
N LEU A 12 2.88 -16.48 -4.24
CA LEU A 12 1.68 -16.63 -5.07
C LEU A 12 1.09 -18.06 -5.11
N SER A 13 1.67 -19.03 -4.40
CA SER A 13 1.32 -20.45 -4.54
C SER A 13 0.67 -21.12 -3.32
N MET A 14 0.33 -20.37 -2.27
CA MET A 14 -0.37 -20.89 -1.10
C MET A 14 -1.67 -20.14 -0.83
N LEU A 15 -2.73 -20.40 -1.60
CA LEU A 15 -4.10 -20.19 -1.09
C LEU A 15 -5.20 -20.89 -1.90
N VAL A 16 -5.23 -22.23 -1.93
CA VAL A 16 -6.51 -22.92 -2.20
C VAL A 16 -6.56 -24.23 -1.43
N ALA A 17 -7.19 -24.24 -0.26
CA ALA A 17 -7.91 -25.40 0.28
C ALA A 17 -8.63 -25.04 1.59
N PHE A 18 -9.78 -24.36 1.50
CA PHE A 18 -10.83 -24.53 2.50
C PHE A 18 -12.16 -24.72 1.78
N GLY A 19 -12.66 -25.95 1.83
CA GLY A 19 -13.96 -26.33 1.30
C GLY A 19 -15.07 -25.78 2.17
N GLY A 20 -15.68 -24.70 1.72
CA GLY A 20 -16.94 -24.15 2.19
C GLY A 20 -17.45 -23.21 1.09
N SER A 21 -18.75 -23.23 0.81
CA SER A 21 -19.36 -22.32 -0.18
C SER A 21 -19.40 -20.90 0.40
N VAL A 22 -18.24 -20.25 0.47
CA VAL A 22 -18.15 -18.81 0.68
C VAL A 22 -18.51 -18.19 -0.66
N HIS A 23 -19.63 -17.46 -0.71
CA HIS A 23 -19.88 -16.58 -1.85
C HIS A 23 -18.82 -15.49 -1.79
N ALA A 24 -17.90 -15.50 -2.75
CA ALA A 24 -16.74 -14.63 -2.73
C ALA A 24 -16.71 -13.79 -4.00
N GLU A 25 -16.35 -12.52 -3.84
CA GLU A 25 -16.28 -11.56 -4.94
C GLU A 25 -14.82 -11.20 -5.22
N VAL A 26 -14.44 -11.26 -6.50
CA VAL A 26 -13.13 -10.79 -6.96
C VAL A 26 -13.30 -9.38 -7.48
N GLY A 27 -12.55 -8.45 -6.90
CA GLY A 27 -12.47 -7.05 -7.33
C GLY A 27 -11.14 -6.77 -8.02
N VAL A 28 -11.16 -5.87 -9.00
CA VAL A 28 -9.98 -5.28 -9.62
C VAL A 28 -10.17 -3.77 -9.68
N ASP A 29 -9.18 -3.03 -9.19
CA ASP A 29 -9.16 -1.58 -9.24
C ASP A 29 -7.96 -1.08 -10.06
N LEU A 30 -8.20 -0.03 -10.84
CA LEU A 30 -7.20 0.65 -11.66
C LEU A 30 -7.44 2.15 -11.49
N ASN A 31 -6.44 2.86 -10.98
CA ASN A 31 -6.53 4.28 -10.68
C ASN A 31 -5.30 5.03 -11.16
N ALA A 32 -5.48 6.33 -11.43
CA ALA A 32 -4.40 7.27 -11.67
C ALA A 32 -4.80 8.63 -11.09
N ALA A 33 -4.15 9.03 -10.01
CA ALA A 33 -4.40 10.32 -9.38
C ALA A 33 -3.39 11.37 -9.86
N PHE A 34 -3.85 12.63 -9.93
CA PHE A 34 -3.06 13.77 -10.39
C PHE A 34 -3.15 14.90 -9.36
N TYR A 35 -2.01 15.33 -8.85
CA TYR A 35 -1.91 16.38 -7.84
C TYR A 35 -0.90 17.46 -8.24
N SER A 36 -0.95 18.61 -7.55
CA SER A 36 0.02 19.68 -7.77
C SER A 36 1.38 19.38 -7.18
N ASP A 37 1.45 18.56 -6.13
CA ASP A 37 2.63 18.22 -5.34
C ASP A 37 2.41 16.84 -4.70
N TYR A 38 3.47 16.18 -4.24
CA TYR A 38 3.37 14.93 -3.48
C TYR A 38 3.52 15.17 -1.98
N MET A 39 2.42 14.99 -1.27
CA MET A 39 2.35 15.07 0.19
C MET A 39 2.37 13.66 0.79
N PHE A 40 3.39 13.35 1.57
CA PHE A 40 3.50 12.11 2.33
C PHE A 40 3.36 12.40 3.82
N ARG A 41 2.31 11.86 4.44
CA ARG A 41 2.06 11.96 5.90
C ARG A 41 2.16 13.39 6.44
N GLY A 42 1.68 14.36 5.66
CA GLY A 42 1.69 15.79 6.01
C GLY A 42 2.96 16.56 5.62
N PHE A 43 3.99 15.88 5.11
CA PHE A 43 5.21 16.51 4.59
C PHE A 43 5.19 16.56 3.07
N ASN A 44 5.66 17.67 2.50
CA ASN A 44 5.87 17.76 1.06
C ASN A 44 7.19 17.04 0.71
N LEU A 45 7.11 15.98 -0.09
CA LEU A 45 8.28 15.24 -0.56
C LEU A 45 8.76 15.71 -1.94
N TYR A 46 7.85 16.13 -2.82
CA TYR A 46 8.20 16.64 -4.15
C TYR A 46 7.24 17.73 -4.60
N ASP A 47 7.82 18.79 -5.16
CA ASP A 47 7.10 19.93 -5.72
C ASP A 47 6.70 19.69 -7.18
N GLY A 48 5.54 20.21 -7.57
CA GLY A 48 5.06 20.14 -8.94
C GLY A 48 4.35 18.83 -9.29
N ALA A 49 3.84 18.77 -10.52
CA ALA A 49 2.83 17.79 -10.92
C ALA A 49 3.18 16.36 -10.48
N SER A 50 2.30 15.77 -9.69
CA SER A 50 2.43 14.44 -9.12
C SER A 50 1.42 13.51 -9.79
N ILE A 51 1.90 12.41 -10.36
CA ILE A 51 1.05 11.36 -10.96
C ILE A 51 1.22 10.10 -10.13
N GLN A 52 0.11 9.55 -9.66
CA GLN A 52 0.10 8.43 -8.73
C GLN A 52 -0.80 7.30 -9.27
N PRO A 53 -0.28 6.43 -10.15
CA PRO A 53 -1.03 5.29 -10.63
C PRO A 53 -1.02 4.15 -9.61
N SER A 54 -2.14 3.43 -9.54
CA SER A 54 -2.28 2.23 -8.72
C SER A 54 -3.12 1.16 -9.40
N VAL A 55 -2.85 -0.08 -9.02
CA VAL A 55 -3.62 -1.27 -9.39
C VAL A 55 -3.80 -2.14 -8.17
N GLY A 56 -5.00 -2.67 -7.99
CA GLY A 56 -5.30 -3.57 -6.88
C GLY A 56 -6.20 -4.71 -7.30
N VAL A 57 -6.12 -5.77 -6.51
CA VAL A 57 -7.00 -6.93 -6.56
C VAL A 57 -7.52 -7.22 -5.17
N SER A 58 -8.79 -7.60 -5.07
CA SER A 58 -9.41 -7.97 -3.81
C SER A 58 -10.14 -9.30 -3.93
N TYR A 59 -10.14 -10.05 -2.85
CA TYR A 59 -10.96 -11.23 -2.67
C TYR A 59 -11.81 -11.06 -1.41
N ASP A 60 -13.09 -10.73 -1.61
CA ASP A 60 -14.06 -10.49 -0.55
C ASP A 60 -14.75 -11.80 -0.19
N MET A 61 -14.67 -12.19 1.08
CA MET A 61 -15.23 -13.42 1.64
C MET A 61 -16.46 -13.11 2.53
N GLN A 62 -17.12 -11.97 2.30
CA GLN A 62 -18.26 -11.43 3.05
C GLN A 62 -17.92 -11.28 4.55
N ASP A 63 -18.65 -12.00 5.41
CA ASP A 63 -18.50 -11.95 6.86
C ASP A 63 -17.10 -12.39 7.34
N ALA A 64 -16.38 -13.14 6.51
CA ALA A 64 -15.00 -13.55 6.78
C ALA A 64 -13.96 -12.51 6.35
N GLY A 65 -14.38 -11.30 5.98
CA GLY A 65 -13.48 -10.21 5.59
C GLY A 65 -12.98 -10.30 4.16
N ALA A 66 -12.03 -9.45 3.81
CA ALA A 66 -11.46 -9.35 2.47
C ALA A 66 -9.93 -9.32 2.53
N VAL A 67 -9.28 -10.04 1.62
CA VAL A 67 -7.84 -9.91 1.37
C VAL A 67 -7.65 -8.98 0.17
N ARG A 68 -6.71 -8.03 0.27
CA ARG A 68 -6.37 -7.12 -0.82
C ARG A 68 -4.88 -7.13 -1.07
N ALA A 69 -4.50 -7.05 -2.34
CA ALA A 69 -3.12 -6.84 -2.74
C ALA A 69 -3.08 -5.73 -3.79
N GLY A 70 -2.10 -4.84 -3.70
CA GLY A 70 -2.02 -3.68 -4.58
C GLY A 70 -0.59 -3.23 -4.86
N LEU A 71 -0.46 -2.50 -5.96
CA LEU A 71 0.72 -1.71 -6.28
C LEU A 71 0.30 -0.25 -6.37
N TRP A 72 1.10 0.62 -5.77
CA TRP A 72 0.98 2.06 -5.93
C TRP A 72 2.34 2.61 -6.33
N SER A 73 2.36 3.70 -7.09
CA SER A 73 3.62 4.32 -7.49
C SER A 73 3.48 5.82 -7.55
N HIS A 74 4.61 6.51 -7.45
CA HIS A 74 4.69 7.95 -7.65
C HIS A 74 5.63 8.33 -8.79
N LEU A 75 5.13 9.19 -9.66
CA LEU A 75 5.87 9.87 -10.70
C LEU A 75 5.85 11.38 -10.42
N SER A 76 7.01 11.94 -10.09
CA SER A 76 7.19 13.37 -9.84
C SER A 76 7.53 14.11 -11.12
N ALA A 77 6.99 15.32 -11.31
CA ALA A 77 7.45 16.24 -12.36
C ALA A 77 8.73 16.99 -11.98
N GLU A 78 9.13 16.97 -10.70
CA GLU A 78 10.39 17.51 -10.19
C GLU A 78 11.60 16.70 -10.66
N GLY A 79 12.79 17.32 -10.67
CA GLY A 79 14.05 16.63 -10.99
C GLY A 79 14.38 16.55 -12.49
N GLY A 80 15.40 15.76 -12.84
CA GLY A 80 16.02 15.65 -14.18
C GLY A 80 15.07 15.25 -15.31
N ASN A 81 15.58 15.10 -16.54
CA ASN A 81 14.75 14.83 -17.72
C ASN A 81 14.55 13.32 -18.01
N GLY A 82 15.22 12.43 -17.27
CA GLY A 82 15.15 10.98 -17.47
C GLY A 82 13.92 10.37 -16.80
N ALA A 83 13.40 9.27 -17.35
CA ALA A 83 12.29 8.52 -16.73
C ALA A 83 12.66 7.98 -15.33
N SER A 84 13.92 7.58 -15.14
CA SER A 84 14.47 7.21 -13.82
C SER A 84 14.41 8.35 -12.82
N ASP A 85 14.56 9.59 -13.30
CA ASP A 85 14.53 10.79 -12.47
C ASP A 85 13.10 11.24 -12.20
N LYS A 86 12.08 10.53 -12.68
CA LYS A 86 10.66 10.86 -12.46
C LYS A 86 9.97 9.82 -11.59
N PHE A 87 10.39 8.56 -11.68
CA PHE A 87 9.88 7.49 -10.85
C PHE A 87 10.55 7.52 -9.47
N THR A 88 9.80 7.90 -8.43
CA THR A 88 10.37 8.10 -7.09
C THR A 88 10.11 6.95 -6.15
N GLU A 89 9.01 6.24 -6.35
CA GLU A 89 8.48 5.32 -5.35
C GLU A 89 7.57 4.26 -5.97
N LEU A 90 7.66 3.05 -5.44
CA LEU A 90 6.83 1.91 -5.75
C LEU A 90 6.50 1.15 -4.47
N ASP A 91 5.22 1.03 -4.19
CA ASP A 91 4.71 0.41 -2.97
C ASP A 91 4.01 -0.90 -3.31
N TYR A 92 4.29 -1.90 -2.50
CA TYR A 92 3.60 -3.19 -2.53
C TYR A 92 2.75 -3.30 -1.28
N ILE A 93 1.43 -3.39 -1.44
CA ILE A 93 0.48 -3.44 -0.34
C ILE A 93 -0.17 -4.81 -0.27
N LEU A 94 -0.26 -5.37 0.94
CA LEU A 94 -1.08 -6.54 1.25
C LEU A 94 -1.88 -6.25 2.53
N SER A 95 -3.19 -6.42 2.48
CA SER A 95 -4.05 -6.20 3.65
C SER A 95 -5.10 -7.29 3.82
N TYR A 96 -5.56 -7.40 5.06
CA TYR A 96 -6.80 -8.08 5.42
C TYR A 96 -7.70 -7.10 6.16
N ASP A 97 -8.95 -7.05 5.72
CA ASP A 97 -9.94 -6.08 6.20
C ASP A 97 -11.19 -6.82 6.66
N ILE A 98 -11.72 -6.46 7.83
CA ILE A 98 -12.95 -7.03 8.37
C ILE A 98 -13.79 -5.95 9.04
N SER A 99 -15.11 -6.05 8.91
CA SER A 99 -16.04 -5.12 9.56
C SER A 99 -16.91 -5.84 10.57
N ALA A 100 -17.16 -5.20 11.70
CA ALA A 100 -18.02 -5.69 12.77
C ALA A 100 -18.84 -4.52 13.36
N GLY A 101 -20.13 -4.50 13.01
CA GLY A 101 -21.01 -3.40 13.41
C GLY A 101 -20.56 -2.08 12.80
N LEU A 102 -20.28 -1.08 13.64
CA LEU A 102 -19.82 0.24 13.20
C LEU A 102 -18.30 0.32 13.01
N ALA A 103 -17.55 -0.71 13.38
CA ALA A 103 -16.09 -0.69 13.32
C ALA A 103 -15.59 -1.48 12.11
N SER A 104 -14.62 -0.92 11.39
CA SER A 104 -13.84 -1.61 10.37
C SER A 104 -12.39 -1.70 10.83
N PHE A 105 -11.81 -2.88 10.70
CA PHE A 105 -10.44 -3.19 11.07
C PHE A 105 -9.65 -3.53 9.82
N SER A 106 -8.42 -3.03 9.73
CA SER A 106 -7.46 -3.38 8.70
C SER A 106 -6.15 -3.78 9.36
N ALA A 107 -5.51 -4.81 8.84
CA ALA A 107 -4.13 -5.13 9.15
C ALA A 107 -3.41 -5.49 7.88
N GLY A 108 -2.18 -5.00 7.72
CA GLY A 108 -1.47 -5.21 6.47
C GLY A 108 0.02 -4.97 6.57
N HIS A 109 0.64 -5.10 5.40
CA HIS A 109 2.05 -4.90 5.16
C HIS A 109 2.24 -4.01 3.95
N ILE A 110 3.20 -3.10 4.04
CA ILE A 110 3.62 -2.25 2.94
C ILE A 110 5.12 -2.41 2.77
N TRP A 111 5.56 -2.63 1.53
CA TRP A 111 6.97 -2.56 1.15
C TRP A 111 7.17 -1.34 0.24
N TYR A 112 8.05 -0.44 0.64
CA TYR A 112 8.42 0.75 -0.10
C TYR A 112 9.72 0.49 -0.86
N THR A 113 9.71 0.80 -2.15
CA THR A 113 10.93 0.85 -2.97
C THR A 113 11.13 2.25 -3.51
N PHE A 114 12.34 2.80 -3.33
CA PHE A 114 12.70 4.16 -3.75
C PHE A 114 13.74 4.11 -4.89
N PRO A 115 13.30 3.96 -6.16
CA PRO A 115 14.19 3.73 -7.28
C PRO A 115 15.03 4.95 -7.70
N ARG A 116 14.76 6.15 -7.17
CA ARG A 116 15.53 7.34 -7.51
C ARG A 116 16.70 7.53 -6.56
N ASP A 117 17.87 7.02 -6.97
CA ASP A 117 19.12 7.09 -6.19
C ASP A 117 19.50 8.51 -5.71
N SER A 118 19.09 9.57 -6.42
CA SER A 118 19.40 10.96 -6.04
C SER A 118 18.76 11.41 -4.74
N ASP A 119 17.68 10.75 -4.33
CA ASP A 119 16.89 11.16 -3.17
C ASP A 119 17.49 10.59 -1.88
N GLY A 120 18.42 9.63 -2.00
CA GLY A 120 19.14 9.05 -0.85
C GLY A 120 18.22 8.29 0.11
N LEU A 121 17.09 7.79 -0.40
CA LEU A 121 16.11 7.00 0.33
C LEU A 121 16.42 5.52 0.16
N ASP A 122 16.36 4.78 1.26
CA ASP A 122 16.51 3.33 1.28
C ASP A 122 15.12 2.67 1.29
N ASP A 123 15.00 1.53 0.62
CA ASP A 123 13.81 0.68 0.68
C ASP A 123 13.52 0.29 2.15
N THR A 124 12.24 0.22 2.51
CA THR A 124 11.82 -0.18 3.86
C THR A 124 10.49 -0.93 3.83
N GLY A 125 10.15 -1.59 4.94
CA GLY A 125 8.90 -2.31 5.09
C GLY A 125 8.23 -2.04 6.43
N GLU A 126 6.90 -1.98 6.42
CA GLU A 126 6.13 -1.77 7.63
C GLU A 126 4.91 -2.68 7.73
N PHE A 127 4.59 -3.06 8.96
CA PHE A 127 3.27 -3.60 9.29
C PHE A 127 2.39 -2.49 9.81
N TYR A 128 1.10 -2.56 9.51
CA TYR A 128 0.14 -1.63 10.05
C TYR A 128 -1.12 -2.33 10.58
N GLY A 129 -1.76 -1.67 11.52
CA GLY A 129 -3.12 -1.97 11.97
C GLY A 129 -3.93 -0.68 12.03
N ALA A 130 -5.17 -0.72 11.58
CA ALA A 130 -6.08 0.42 11.60
C ALA A 130 -7.45 0.02 12.12
N VAL A 131 -8.11 0.97 12.79
CA VAL A 131 -9.53 0.90 13.11
C VAL A 131 -10.21 2.18 12.67
N SER A 132 -11.33 2.05 11.98
CA SER A 132 -12.19 3.16 11.59
C SER A 132 -13.63 2.90 12.07
N PHE A 133 -14.37 3.98 12.35
CA PHE A 133 -15.76 3.89 12.80
C PHE A 133 -16.70 4.59 11.84
N ASP A 134 -17.72 3.89 11.35
CA ASP A 134 -18.79 4.46 10.53
C ASP A 134 -19.76 5.27 11.41
N THR A 135 -19.37 6.53 11.66
CA THR A 135 -20.11 7.53 12.43
C THR A 135 -20.00 8.88 11.73
N LEU A 136 -20.70 9.91 12.21
CA LEU A 136 -20.75 11.24 11.56
C LEU A 136 -19.37 11.84 11.19
N LEU A 137 -18.33 11.56 11.99
CA LEU A 137 -16.99 12.10 11.78
C LEU A 137 -15.99 11.08 11.21
N SER A 138 -16.42 9.85 10.99
CA SER A 138 -15.59 8.75 10.49
C SER A 138 -14.18 8.65 11.12
N PRO A 139 -14.04 8.69 12.46
CA PRO A 139 -12.73 8.72 13.09
C PRO A 139 -11.96 7.45 12.75
N THR A 140 -10.67 7.62 12.48
CA THR A 140 -9.74 6.54 12.13
C THR A 140 -8.48 6.71 12.96
N VAL A 141 -7.94 5.60 13.45
CA VAL A 141 -6.62 5.53 14.08
C VAL A 141 -5.86 4.39 13.42
N SER A 142 -4.62 4.66 13.03
CA SER A 142 -3.69 3.65 12.52
C SER A 142 -2.40 3.65 13.31
N VAL A 143 -1.80 2.47 13.43
CA VAL A 143 -0.50 2.25 14.05
C VAL A 143 0.35 1.48 13.07
N TYR A 144 1.58 1.92 12.92
CA TYR A 144 2.56 1.38 12.01
C TYR A 144 3.81 0.97 12.78
N TYR A 145 4.46 -0.08 12.30
CA TYR A 145 5.79 -0.49 12.73
C TYR A 145 6.65 -0.69 11.51
N ASP A 146 7.54 0.26 11.26
CA ASP A 146 8.64 0.09 10.32
C ASP A 146 9.70 -0.79 10.99
N TYR A 147 9.92 -1.98 10.42
CA TYR A 147 10.78 -3.00 11.02
C TYR A 147 12.16 -3.08 10.37
N ASP A 148 12.44 -2.24 9.36
CA ASP A 148 13.65 -2.35 8.55
C ASP A 148 14.53 -1.10 8.67
N LEU A 149 14.13 0.02 8.08
CA LEU A 149 14.94 1.22 8.06
C LEU A 149 14.90 1.99 9.38
N PHE A 150 13.72 2.11 10.00
CA PHE A 150 13.53 2.97 11.18
C PHE A 150 13.47 2.19 12.50
N ASP A 151 13.09 0.91 12.48
CA ASP A 151 12.84 0.09 13.68
C ASP A 151 12.01 0.84 14.73
N ALA A 152 10.88 1.40 14.30
CA ALA A 152 10.11 2.35 15.08
C ALA A 152 8.60 2.21 14.87
N PHE A 153 7.86 2.47 15.95
CA PHE A 153 6.40 2.60 15.92
C PHE A 153 6.00 4.05 15.72
N TYR A 154 4.94 4.27 14.94
CA TYR A 154 4.27 5.56 14.82
C TYR A 154 2.77 5.37 14.61
N TYR A 155 2.01 6.45 14.73
CA TYR A 155 0.54 6.42 14.65
C TYR A 155 -0.01 7.66 13.95
N GLU A 156 -1.16 7.51 13.33
CA GLU A 156 -1.91 8.54 12.62
C GLU A 156 -3.38 8.57 13.04
#